data_AF-A0A8J7CY84-F1
#
_entry.id   AF-A0A8J7CY84-F1
#
_cell.length_a   1.000
_cell.length_b   1.000
_cell.length_c   1.000
_cell.angle_alpha   90.00
_cell.angle_beta   90.00
_cell.angle_gamma   90.00
#
_symmetry.space_group_name_H-M   'P 1'
#
loop_
_entity.id
_entity.type
_entity.pdbx_description
1 polymer ?
#
loop_
_entity_poly.entity_id
_entity_poly.type
_entity_poly.pdbx_seq_one_letter_code
_entity_poly.pdbx_strand_id
1 'polypeptide(L)'
;MRKGTGKNILITITFVGLYGAFLYGTSRQSFSFTQHDLYMILGFLLLYGILSLFPIVLKNTTITLDLALSLAVFLIYGFYIEAWMAQFALVLVFIFSGIRNYRRYLVNMMMLLLISTFSALAYYSIAGVGEFSYFAVLAYVVVYFLSNELLVFLARWVIYDHFQRTPLSEITWNMITILMTSPLGILLYLSFKV
;
A
#
# COMPACT_ATOMS: atom_id res chain seq x y z
N MET A 1 -10.67 30.68 17.31
CA MET A 1 -9.77 29.70 16.67
C MET A 1 -10.59 28.54 16.12
N ARG A 2 -10.55 28.32 14.80
CA ARG A 2 -11.38 27.33 14.09
C ARG A 2 -10.85 25.92 14.43
N LYS A 3 -11.63 25.10 15.13
CA LYS A 3 -11.25 23.79 15.71
C LYS A 3 -10.66 22.77 14.71
N GLY A 4 -10.76 23.01 13.41
CA GLY A 4 -10.18 22.15 12.35
C GLY A 4 -8.83 22.58 11.76
N THR A 5 -8.37 23.82 11.98
CA THR A 5 -7.16 24.34 11.30
C THR A 5 -5.87 23.70 11.84
N GLY A 6 -5.76 23.50 13.15
CA GLY A 6 -4.57 22.90 13.77
C GLY A 6 -4.35 21.43 13.36
N LYS A 7 -5.42 20.64 13.28
CA LYS A 7 -5.34 19.22 12.87
C LYS A 7 -4.90 19.08 11.41
N ASN A 8 -5.36 19.96 10.52
CA ASN A 8 -4.94 19.96 9.13
C ASN A 8 -3.45 20.30 8.98
N ILE A 9 -2.94 21.27 9.76
CA ILE A 9 -1.51 21.61 9.77
C ILE A 9 -0.68 20.41 10.23
N LEU A 10 -1.08 19.75 11.32
CA LEU A 10 -0.39 18.56 11.81
C LEU A 10 -0.32 17.45 10.75
N ILE A 11 -1.46 17.12 10.12
CA ILE A 11 -1.51 16.10 9.05
C ILE A 11 -0.57 16.48 7.89
N THR A 12 -0.54 17.76 7.53
CA THR A 12 0.31 18.26 6.45
C THR A 12 1.80 18.14 6.81
N ILE A 13 2.18 18.51 8.04
CA ILE A 13 3.55 18.40 8.52
C ILE A 13 3.98 16.92 8.55
N THR A 14 3.14 16.04 9.10
CA THR A 14 3.44 14.61 9.14
C THR A 14 3.54 14.03 7.73
N PHE A 15 2.66 14.44 6.81
CA PHE A 15 2.75 14.05 5.40
C PHE A 15 4.07 14.48 4.79
N VAL A 16 4.45 15.75 4.90
CA VAL A 16 5.69 16.29 4.33
C VAL A 16 6.92 15.61 4.92
N GLY A 17 6.95 15.38 6.24
CA GLY A 17 8.06 14.68 6.88
C GLY A 17 8.19 13.23 6.41
N LEU A 18 7.07 12.50 6.37
CA LEU A 18 7.05 11.09 5.98
C LEU A 18 7.38 10.91 4.49
N TYR A 19 6.78 11.71 3.61
CA TYR A 19 7.08 11.68 2.18
C TYR A 19 8.50 12.18 1.89
N GLY A 20 8.97 13.20 2.62
CA GLY A 20 10.35 13.68 2.51
C GLY A 20 11.36 12.58 2.86
N ALA A 21 11.11 11.81 3.92
CA ALA A 21 11.94 10.67 4.27
C ALA A 21 11.92 9.57 3.19
N PHE A 22 10.74 9.28 2.62
CA PHE A 22 10.60 8.32 1.52
C PHE A 22 11.34 8.76 0.25
N LEU A 23 11.21 10.03 -0.14
CA LEU A 23 11.93 10.61 -1.28
C LEU A 23 13.44 10.61 -1.06
N TYR A 24 13.89 10.97 0.15
CA TYR A 24 15.30 10.90 0.51
C TYR A 24 15.83 9.46 0.42
N GLY A 25 15.10 8.48 0.95
CA GLY A 25 15.45 7.06 0.84
C GLY A 25 15.53 6.60 -0.63
N THR A 26 14.54 6.97 -1.44
CA THR A 26 14.52 6.66 -2.88
C THR A 26 15.73 7.27 -3.59
N SER A 27 16.09 8.52 -3.28
CA SER A 27 17.21 9.21 -3.93
C SER A 27 18.58 8.59 -3.65
N ARG A 28 18.69 7.82 -2.57
CA ARG A 28 19.93 7.11 -2.19
C ARG A 28 20.05 5.75 -2.86
N GLN A 29 18.96 5.21 -3.42
CA GLN A 29 18.99 3.94 -4.11
C GLN A 29 19.49 4.13 -5.54
N SER A 30 20.53 3.38 -5.89
CA SER A 30 21.00 3.30 -7.27
C SER A 30 20.20 2.22 -7.98
N PHE A 31 19.19 2.63 -8.75
CA PHE A 31 18.45 1.71 -9.60
C PHE A 31 19.20 1.48 -10.91
N SER A 32 19.59 0.23 -11.17
CA SER A 32 20.09 -0.20 -12.47
C SER A 32 18.99 -0.96 -13.21
N PHE A 33 18.17 -0.26 -14.00
CA PHE A 33 17.13 -0.90 -14.79
C PHE A 33 17.62 -1.24 -16.17
N THR A 34 17.34 -2.47 -16.61
CA THR A 34 17.43 -2.83 -18.02
C THR A 34 16.21 -2.29 -18.78
N GLN A 35 16.26 -2.29 -20.12
CA GLN A 35 15.09 -1.93 -20.93
C GLN A 35 13.90 -2.87 -20.67
N HIS A 36 14.17 -4.15 -20.39
CA HIS A 36 13.15 -5.12 -20.07
C HIS A 36 12.43 -4.79 -18.75
N ASP A 37 13.18 -4.39 -17.72
CA ASP A 37 12.62 -3.99 -16.43
C ASP A 37 11.69 -2.79 -16.57
N LEU A 38 12.04 -1.81 -17.41
CA LEU A 38 11.19 -0.64 -17.65
C LEU A 38 9.85 -1.03 -18.26
N TYR A 39 9.82 -1.96 -19.22
CA TYR A 39 8.57 -2.45 -19.80
C TYR A 39 7.71 -3.20 -18.79
N MET A 40 8.33 -4.04 -17.95
CA MET A 40 7.63 -4.74 -16.88
C MET A 40 7.07 -3.78 -15.85
N ILE A 41 7.87 -2.80 -15.40
CA ILE A 41 7.44 -1.75 -14.46
C ILE A 41 6.25 -0.98 -15.04
N LEU A 42 6.30 -0.57 -16.31
CA LEU A 42 5.18 0.09 -16.97
C LEU A 42 3.94 -0.81 -17.07
N GLY A 43 4.12 -2.09 -17.37
CA GLY A 43 3.04 -3.08 -17.41
C GLY A 43 2.37 -3.25 -16.05
N PHE A 44 3.16 -3.40 -14.98
CA PHE A 44 2.65 -3.46 -13.61
C PHE A 44 1.97 -2.17 -13.20
N LEU A 45 2.52 -1.00 -13.55
CA LEU A 45 1.93 0.31 -13.25
C LEU A 45 0.52 0.44 -13.87
N LEU A 46 0.37 0.04 -15.14
CA LEU A 46 -0.91 0.04 -15.84
C LEU A 46 -1.88 -0.96 -15.20
N LEU A 47 -1.41 -2.17 -14.91
CA LEU A 47 -2.23 -3.20 -14.27
C LEU A 47 -2.72 -2.73 -12.88
N TYR A 48 -1.83 -2.13 -12.09
CA TYR A 48 -2.14 -1.55 -10.78
C TYR A 48 -3.18 -0.44 -10.90
N GLY A 49 -3.01 0.47 -11.86
CA GLY A 49 -3.96 1.54 -12.12
C GLY A 49 -5.33 1.04 -12.58
N ILE A 50 -5.39 0.04 -13.46
CA ILE A 50 -6.66 -0.52 -13.93
C ILE A 50 -7.37 -1.24 -12.77
N LEU A 51 -6.67 -2.11 -12.05
CA LEU A 51 -7.28 -2.90 -10.98
C LEU A 51 -7.72 -2.02 -9.79
N SER A 52 -7.04 -0.92 -9.52
CA SER A 52 -7.45 0.03 -8.47
C SER A 52 -8.72 0.82 -8.84
N LEU A 53 -8.99 1.02 -10.14
CA LEU A 53 -10.19 1.71 -10.63
C LEU A 53 -11.44 0.82 -10.65
N PHE A 54 -11.28 -0.50 -10.65
CA PHE A 54 -12.38 -1.47 -10.65
C PHE A 54 -12.42 -2.30 -9.37
N PRO A 55 -12.76 -1.69 -8.22
CA PRO A 55 -12.95 -2.45 -7.00
C PRO A 55 -14.07 -3.49 -7.18
N ILE A 56 -13.79 -4.74 -6.84
CA ILE A 56 -14.78 -5.82 -6.91
C ILE A 56 -15.60 -5.77 -5.62
N VAL A 57 -16.84 -5.31 -5.69
CA VAL A 57 -17.72 -5.25 -4.52
C VAL A 57 -18.39 -6.62 -4.31
N LEU A 58 -18.11 -7.28 -3.19
CA LEU A 58 -18.74 -8.54 -2.80
C LEU A 58 -19.36 -8.39 -1.40
N LYS A 59 -20.68 -8.60 -1.25
CA LYS A 59 -21.39 -8.56 0.05
C LYS A 59 -21.04 -7.34 0.93
N ASN A 60 -21.11 -6.13 0.36
CA ASN A 60 -20.80 -4.85 1.02
C ASN A 60 -19.33 -4.64 1.43
N THR A 61 -18.39 -5.50 1.00
CA THR A 61 -16.96 -5.25 1.14
C THR A 61 -16.31 -5.13 -0.22
N THR A 62 -15.34 -4.23 -0.31
CA THR A 62 -14.59 -3.94 -1.51
C THR A 62 -13.38 -4.86 -1.54
N ILE A 63 -13.41 -5.88 -2.39
CA ILE A 63 -12.25 -6.73 -2.66
C ILE A 63 -11.32 -5.95 -3.60
N THR A 64 -10.15 -5.59 -3.09
CA THR A 64 -9.09 -5.00 -3.91
C THR A 64 -7.96 -6.00 -4.11
N LEU A 65 -7.36 -5.97 -5.29
CA LEU A 65 -6.22 -6.83 -5.67
C LEU A 65 -4.88 -6.17 -5.34
N ASP A 66 -4.90 -5.08 -4.58
CA ASP A 66 -3.72 -4.26 -4.29
C ASP A 66 -2.61 -5.08 -3.62
N LEU A 67 -2.95 -5.93 -2.65
CA LEU A 67 -1.97 -6.78 -1.97
C LEU A 67 -1.24 -7.70 -2.96
N ALA A 68 -1.96 -8.30 -3.91
CA ALA A 68 -1.36 -9.26 -4.83
C ALA A 68 -0.33 -8.57 -5.74
N LEU A 69 -0.66 -7.39 -6.24
CA LEU A 69 0.24 -6.59 -7.08
C LEU A 69 1.40 -6.02 -6.27
N SER A 70 1.11 -5.43 -5.09
CA SER A 70 2.12 -4.92 -4.16
C SER A 70 3.12 -6.02 -3.82
N LEU A 71 2.64 -7.19 -3.37
CA LEU A 71 3.52 -8.31 -3.03
C LEU A 71 4.37 -8.76 -4.22
N ALA A 72 3.80 -8.88 -5.41
CA ALA A 72 4.54 -9.28 -6.61
C ALA A 72 5.65 -8.27 -6.95
N VAL A 73 5.30 -6.99 -7.05
CA VAL A 73 6.26 -5.92 -7.38
C VAL A 73 7.32 -5.80 -6.30
N PHE A 74 6.95 -5.92 -5.02
CA PHE A 74 7.88 -5.91 -3.89
C PHE A 74 8.89 -7.04 -4.00
N LEU A 75 8.46 -8.27 -4.34
CA LEU A 75 9.35 -9.41 -4.44
C LEU A 75 10.28 -9.34 -5.66
N ILE A 76 9.86 -8.70 -6.76
CA ILE A 76 10.68 -8.54 -7.97
C ILE A 76 11.67 -7.38 -7.82
N TYR A 77 11.17 -6.22 -7.35
CA TYR A 77 11.89 -4.95 -7.45
C TYR A 77 12.20 -4.30 -6.09
N GLY A 78 11.63 -4.80 -5.01
CA GLY A 78 11.80 -4.26 -3.66
C GLY A 78 10.85 -3.12 -3.30
N PHE A 79 10.99 -2.66 -2.06
CA PHE A 79 10.11 -1.69 -1.41
C PHE A 79 9.89 -0.40 -2.19
N TYR A 80 10.96 0.23 -2.69
CA TYR A 80 10.80 1.57 -3.27
C TYR A 80 9.94 1.57 -4.53
N ILE A 81 10.14 0.60 -5.43
CA ILE A 81 9.33 0.51 -6.66
C ILE A 81 7.88 0.16 -6.32
N GLU A 82 7.68 -0.82 -5.43
CA GLU A 82 6.35 -1.18 -4.96
C GLU A 82 5.60 0.01 -4.36
N ALA A 83 6.25 0.74 -3.45
CA ALA A 83 5.67 1.92 -2.84
C ALA A 83 5.32 2.97 -3.89
N TRP A 84 6.21 3.26 -4.86
CA TRP A 84 5.90 4.20 -5.95
C TRP A 84 4.69 3.77 -6.78
N MET A 85 4.59 2.49 -7.14
CA MET A 85 3.45 1.98 -7.89
C MET A 85 2.15 2.09 -7.12
N ALA A 86 2.17 1.69 -5.84
CA ALA A 86 1.00 1.72 -5.00
C ALA A 86 0.52 3.18 -4.78
N GLN A 87 1.45 4.13 -4.59
CA GLN A 87 1.15 5.56 -4.51
C GLN A 87 0.55 6.09 -5.81
N PHE A 88 1.12 5.73 -6.96
CA PHE A 88 0.60 6.14 -8.26
C PHE A 88 -0.82 5.61 -8.52
N ALA A 89 -1.08 4.34 -8.19
CA ALA A 89 -2.40 3.75 -8.32
C ALA A 89 -3.43 4.49 -7.46
N LEU A 90 -3.05 4.88 -6.23
CA LEU A 90 -3.91 5.68 -5.36
C LEU A 90 -4.17 7.08 -5.95
N VAL A 91 -3.17 7.74 -6.55
CA VAL A 91 -3.36 9.03 -7.26
C VAL A 91 -4.42 8.87 -8.34
N LEU A 92 -4.34 7.81 -9.15
CA LEU A 92 -5.34 7.54 -10.19
C LEU A 92 -6.73 7.38 -9.60
N VAL A 93 -6.91 6.56 -8.56
CA VAL A 93 -8.20 6.40 -7.89
C VAL A 93 -8.76 7.74 -7.43
N PHE A 94 -7.92 8.63 -6.89
CA PHE A 94 -8.36 9.96 -6.46
C PHE A 94 -8.79 10.87 -7.61
N ILE A 95 -8.06 10.85 -8.72
CA ILE A 95 -8.40 11.62 -9.93
C ILE A 95 -9.75 11.15 -10.48
N PHE A 96 -9.96 9.84 -10.59
CA PHE A 96 -11.17 9.26 -11.17
C PHE A 96 -12.39 9.30 -10.23
N SER A 97 -12.20 9.16 -8.93
CA SER A 97 -13.29 9.24 -7.94
C SER A 97 -13.77 10.67 -7.67
N GLY A 98 -13.06 11.70 -8.16
CA GLY A 98 -13.44 13.10 -8.00
C GLY A 98 -13.44 13.58 -6.54
N ILE A 99 -12.75 12.88 -5.63
CA ILE A 99 -12.72 13.24 -4.21
C ILE A 99 -12.02 14.59 -4.05
N ARG A 100 -12.77 15.60 -3.59
CA ARG A 100 -12.26 16.96 -3.33
C ARG A 100 -11.68 17.17 -1.93
N ASN A 101 -11.71 16.14 -1.07
CA ASN A 101 -11.24 16.27 0.31
C ASN A 101 -9.74 15.98 0.42
N TYR A 102 -8.95 17.06 0.38
CA TYR A 102 -7.51 17.07 0.61
C TYR A 102 -7.05 16.24 1.83
N ARG A 103 -7.79 16.28 2.95
CA ARG A 103 -7.38 15.53 4.16
C ARG A 103 -7.46 14.03 3.94
N ARG A 104 -8.52 13.55 3.26
CA ARG A 104 -8.66 12.13 2.94
C ARG A 104 -7.55 11.67 1.98
N TYR A 105 -7.18 12.54 1.03
CA TYR A 105 -6.08 12.30 0.12
C TYR A 105 -4.76 12.07 0.85
N LEU A 106 -4.33 13.01 1.69
CA LEU A 106 -3.06 12.88 2.41
C LEU A 106 -3.02 11.68 3.35
N VAL A 107 -4.09 11.45 4.09
CA VAL A 107 -4.13 10.34 5.05
C VAL A 107 -4.05 8.99 4.32
N ASN A 108 -4.78 8.80 3.22
CA ASN A 108 -4.70 7.56 2.45
C ASN A 108 -3.29 7.34 1.86
N MET A 109 -2.65 8.39 1.34
CA MET A 109 -1.28 8.31 0.83
C MET A 109 -0.29 7.86 1.92
N MET A 110 -0.38 8.47 3.10
CA MET A 110 0.47 8.11 4.25
C MET A 110 0.20 6.69 4.73
N MET A 111 -1.06 6.30 4.85
CA MET A 111 -1.44 4.96 5.27
C MET A 111 -0.82 3.92 4.34
N LEU A 112 -1.03 4.07 3.04
CA LEU A 112 -0.54 3.12 2.05
C LEU A 112 0.99 3.02 2.07
N LEU A 113 1.68 4.16 2.20
CA LEU A 113 3.14 4.17 2.33
C LEU A 113 3.62 3.49 3.63
N LEU A 114 2.93 3.71 4.74
CA LEU A 114 3.25 3.07 6.03
C LEU A 114 2.99 1.56 6.01
N ILE A 115 1.89 1.11 5.39
CA ILE A 115 1.59 -0.31 5.22
C ILE A 115 2.73 -0.98 4.45
N SER A 116 3.07 -0.45 3.27
CA SER A 116 4.19 -0.96 2.47
C SER A 116 5.52 -0.95 3.24
N THR A 117 5.79 0.12 4.00
CA THR A 117 7.02 0.22 4.80
C THR A 117 7.08 -0.85 5.89
N PHE A 118 6.02 -1.02 6.68
CA PHE A 118 6.01 -2.01 7.75
C PHE A 118 6.06 -3.45 7.21
N SER A 119 5.35 -3.74 6.14
CA SER A 119 5.39 -5.04 5.48
C SER A 119 6.77 -5.36 4.91
N ALA A 120 7.41 -4.40 4.24
CA ALA A 120 8.76 -4.54 3.72
C ALA A 120 9.80 -4.75 4.84
N LEU A 121 9.70 -4.00 5.94
CA LEU A 121 10.59 -4.17 7.10
C LEU A 121 10.43 -5.55 7.73
N ALA A 122 9.21 -6.06 7.83
CA ALA A 122 8.94 -7.40 8.34
C ALA A 122 9.51 -8.50 7.44
N TYR A 123 9.49 -8.29 6.12
CA TYR A 123 10.12 -9.20 5.18
C TYR A 123 11.65 -9.17 5.31
N TYR A 124 12.25 -7.98 5.24
CA TYR A 124 13.71 -7.82 5.26
C TYR A 124 14.34 -8.23 6.59
N SER A 125 13.61 -8.17 7.70
CA SER A 125 14.11 -8.65 9.00
C SER A 125 14.26 -10.18 9.06
N ILE A 126 13.55 -10.92 8.20
CA ILE A 126 13.55 -12.39 8.16
C ILE A 126 14.42 -12.90 7.01
N ALA A 127 14.17 -12.42 5.78
CA ALA A 127 14.87 -12.91 4.60
C ALA A 127 16.18 -12.14 4.31
N GLY A 128 16.37 -10.95 4.87
CA GLY A 128 17.38 -10.03 4.35
C GLY A 128 17.01 -9.48 2.96
N VAL A 129 17.92 -8.74 2.36
CA VAL A 129 17.70 -8.09 1.05
C VAL A 129 18.08 -9.04 -0.07
N GLY A 130 17.12 -9.39 -0.93
CA GLY A 130 17.36 -10.16 -2.16
C GLY A 130 17.19 -11.68 -2.04
N GLU A 131 16.94 -12.22 -0.85
CA GLU A 131 16.64 -13.64 -0.68
C GLU A 131 15.14 -13.90 -0.61
N PHE A 132 14.69 -14.97 -1.27
CA PHE A 132 13.29 -15.38 -1.22
C PHE A 132 13.05 -16.39 -0.09
N SER A 133 12.15 -16.05 0.83
CA SER A 133 11.72 -16.95 1.91
C SER A 133 10.20 -16.95 2.04
N TYR A 134 9.60 -18.14 2.00
CA TYR A 134 8.15 -18.30 2.23
C TYR A 134 7.72 -17.79 3.62
N PHE A 135 8.59 -17.94 4.63
CA PHE A 135 8.30 -17.44 5.97
C PHE A 135 8.33 -15.90 6.02
N ALA A 136 9.25 -15.26 5.27
CA ALA A 136 9.29 -13.81 5.14
C ALA A 136 8.08 -13.27 4.35
N VAL A 137 7.63 -13.97 3.31
CA VAL A 137 6.39 -13.64 2.59
C VAL A 137 5.18 -13.72 3.52
N LEU A 138 5.10 -14.76 4.35
CA LEU A 138 4.01 -14.88 5.34
C LEU A 138 4.05 -13.72 6.34
N ALA A 139 5.23 -13.35 6.83
CA ALA A 139 5.39 -12.19 7.70
C ALA A 139 4.97 -10.87 7.02
N TYR A 140 5.34 -10.67 5.75
CA TYR A 140 4.89 -9.53 4.94
C TYR A 140 3.36 -9.44 4.93
N VAL A 141 2.67 -10.55 4.61
CA VAL A 141 1.20 -10.60 4.51
C VAL A 141 0.53 -10.35 5.85
N VAL A 142 1.05 -10.94 6.93
CA VAL A 142 0.52 -10.74 8.30
C VAL A 142 0.69 -9.29 8.73
N VAL A 143 1.88 -8.71 8.53
CA VAL A 143 2.15 -7.31 8.90
C VAL A 143 1.39 -6.34 8.00
N TYR A 144 1.17 -6.69 6.73
CA TYR A 144 0.30 -5.91 5.83
C TYR A 144 -1.12 -5.83 6.39
N PHE A 145 -1.70 -6.97 6.76
CA PHE A 145 -3.03 -7.03 7.36
C PHE A 145 -3.12 -6.22 8.67
N LEU A 146 -2.20 -6.47 9.61
CA LEU A 146 -2.20 -5.80 10.91
C LEU A 146 -2.01 -4.29 10.77
N SER A 147 -1.09 -3.87 9.90
CA SER A 147 -0.83 -2.45 9.62
C SER A 147 -2.04 -1.79 8.98
N ASN A 148 -2.68 -2.46 8.02
CA ASN A 148 -3.88 -1.94 7.38
C ASN A 148 -5.02 -1.72 8.39
N GLU A 149 -5.35 -2.72 9.21
CA GLU A 149 -6.42 -2.60 10.22
C GLU A 149 -6.12 -1.50 11.25
N LEU A 150 -4.88 -1.45 11.75
CA LEU A 150 -4.44 -0.43 12.70
C LEU A 150 -4.49 0.97 12.10
N LEU A 151 -4.00 1.15 10.86
CA LEU A 151 -3.92 2.44 10.21
C LEU A 151 -5.28 2.93 9.73
N VAL A 152 -6.19 2.05 9.28
CA VAL A 152 -7.58 2.41 8.97
C VAL A 152 -8.28 2.90 10.23
N PHE A 153 -8.10 2.20 11.35
CA PHE A 153 -8.66 2.61 12.64
C PHE A 153 -8.14 4.00 13.06
N LEU A 154 -6.83 4.22 12.99
CA LEU A 154 -6.22 5.53 13.28
C LEU A 154 -6.70 6.62 12.30
N ALA A 155 -6.83 6.31 11.02
CA ALA A 155 -7.29 7.24 10.01
C ALA A 155 -8.75 7.66 10.21
N ARG A 156 -9.63 6.74 10.62
CA ARG A 156 -11.02 7.07 10.97
C ARG A 156 -11.06 8.07 12.13
N TRP A 157 -10.23 7.86 13.15
CA TRP A 157 -10.10 8.80 14.26
C TRP A 157 -9.52 10.17 13.82
N VAL A 158 -8.50 10.16 12.96
CA VAL A 158 -7.87 11.38 12.43
C VAL A 158 -8.81 12.16 11.50
N ILE A 159 -9.64 11.49 10.69
CA ILE A 159 -10.51 12.15 9.70
C ILE A 159 -11.87 12.54 10.29
N TYR A 160 -12.49 11.70 11.11
CA TYR A 160 -13.89 11.89 11.53
C TYR A 160 -14.06 12.31 12.99
N ASP A 161 -12.96 12.48 13.74
CA ASP A 161 -12.99 12.84 15.17
C ASP A 161 -13.84 11.87 16.04
N HIS A 162 -14.07 10.66 15.53
CA HIS A 162 -14.89 9.64 16.18
C HIS A 162 -14.13 8.32 16.26
N PHE A 163 -14.19 7.71 17.45
CA PHE A 163 -13.65 6.37 17.72
C PHE A 163 -14.68 5.34 17.24
N GLN A 164 -14.75 5.13 15.93
CA GLN A 164 -15.54 4.04 15.37
C GLN A 164 -14.66 2.81 15.27
N ARG A 165 -14.95 1.80 16.09
CA ARG A 165 -14.31 0.48 15.98
C ARG A 165 -14.66 -0.12 14.62
N THR A 166 -13.69 -0.73 13.96
CA THR A 166 -13.96 -1.56 12.78
C THR A 166 -14.81 -2.76 13.24
N PRO A 167 -15.98 -2.99 12.64
CA PRO A 167 -16.80 -4.15 12.99
C PRO A 167 -16.05 -5.44 12.69
N LEU A 168 -16.22 -6.45 13.56
CA LEU A 168 -15.53 -7.75 13.40
C LEU A 168 -15.81 -8.40 12.05
N SER A 169 -17.01 -8.17 11.49
CA SER A 169 -17.37 -8.65 10.15
C SER A 169 -16.50 -8.04 9.05
N GLU A 170 -16.15 -6.76 9.14
CA GLU A 170 -15.27 -6.09 8.17
C GLU A 170 -13.83 -6.62 8.29
N ILE A 171 -13.35 -6.80 9.53
CA ILE A 171 -12.01 -7.38 9.81
C ILE A 171 -11.91 -8.81 9.24
N THR A 172 -12.91 -9.66 9.48
CA THR A 172 -12.90 -11.04 8.97
C THR A 172 -12.95 -11.08 7.45
N TRP A 173 -13.74 -10.20 6.82
CA TRP A 173 -13.76 -10.10 5.37
C TRP A 173 -12.41 -9.65 4.80
N ASN A 174 -11.79 -8.63 5.39
CA ASN A 174 -10.46 -8.18 4.96
C ASN A 174 -9.41 -9.29 5.09
N MET A 175 -9.45 -10.05 6.19
CA MET A 175 -8.56 -11.19 6.41
C MET A 175 -8.77 -12.28 5.33
N ILE A 176 -10.03 -12.62 5.02
CA ILE A 176 -10.36 -13.59 3.96
C ILE A 176 -9.84 -13.11 2.61
N THR A 177 -10.09 -11.84 2.26
CA THR A 177 -9.62 -11.25 1.01
C THR A 177 -8.09 -11.28 0.90
N ILE A 178 -7.38 -10.96 1.96
CA ILE A 178 -5.91 -10.98 2.01
C ILE A 178 -5.38 -12.42 1.84
N LEU A 179 -5.98 -13.38 2.53
CA LEU A 179 -5.61 -14.80 2.39
C LEU A 179 -5.90 -15.34 0.99
N MET A 180 -6.96 -14.87 0.33
CA MET A 180 -7.29 -15.29 -1.04
C MET A 180 -6.40 -14.61 -2.10
N THR A 181 -5.98 -13.37 -1.86
CA THR A 181 -5.19 -12.59 -2.83
C THR A 181 -3.69 -12.78 -2.69
N SER A 182 -3.19 -13.11 -1.50
CA SER A 182 -1.74 -13.32 -1.29
C SER A 182 -1.13 -14.45 -2.15
N PRO A 183 -1.77 -15.62 -2.39
CA PRO A 183 -1.23 -16.62 -3.30
C PRO A 183 -1.13 -16.10 -4.73
N LEU A 184 -2.06 -15.23 -5.15
CA LEU A 184 -2.02 -14.61 -6.46
C LEU A 184 -0.80 -13.70 -6.61
N GLY A 185 -0.41 -12.98 -5.56
CA GLY A 185 0.84 -12.20 -5.56
C GLY A 185 2.09 -13.06 -5.70
N ILE A 186 2.12 -14.23 -5.05
CA ILE A 186 3.21 -15.21 -5.21
C ILE A 186 3.24 -15.77 -6.63
N LEU A 187 2.08 -16.11 -7.21
CA LEU A 187 1.99 -16.61 -8.59
C LEU A 187 2.45 -15.56 -9.61
N LEU A 188 2.07 -14.29 -9.41
CA LEU A 188 2.56 -13.18 -10.24
C LEU A 188 4.09 -13.07 -10.13
N TYR A 189 4.65 -13.06 -8.92
CA TYR A 189 6.10 -13.06 -8.74
C TYR A 189 6.79 -14.20 -9.48
N LEU A 190 6.30 -15.44 -9.35
CA LEU A 190 6.89 -16.60 -10.03
C LEU A 190 6.77 -16.54 -11.56
N SER A 191 5.72 -15.90 -12.08
CA SER A 191 5.48 -15.81 -13.52
C SER A 191 6.34 -14.74 -14.20
N PHE A 192 6.65 -13.66 -13.49
CA PHE A 192 7.40 -12.52 -14.01
C PHE A 192 8.88 -12.52 -13.60
N LYS A 193 9.27 -13.34 -12.62
CA LYS A 193 10.67 -13.63 -12.30
C LYS A 193 11.26 -14.50 -13.41
N VAL A 194 11.75 -13.85 -14.47
CA VAL A 194 12.55 -14.46 -15.54
C VAL A 194 13.98 -13.97 -15.43
#